data_AF-A0A0F9MW95-F1
#
_entry.id   AF-A0A0F9MW95-F1
#
_cell.length_a   1.000
_cell.length_b   1.000
_cell.length_c   1.000
_cell.angle_alpha   90.00
_cell.angle_beta   90.00
_cell.angle_gamma   90.00
#
_symmetry.space_group_name_H-M   'P 1'
#
loop_
_entity.id
_entity.type
_entity.pdbx_description
1 polymer ?
#
loop_
_entity_poly.entity_id
_entity_poly.type
_entity_poly.pdbx_seq_one_letter_code
_entity_poly.pdbx_strand_id
1 'polypeptide(L)'
;MGGTLFAYLLGAVVLFPIGKYVFKMDSGINLKWLTLTVVVFTLIGTGFYSWAAQGSPLKDITASAGMTSGIIAGPTDILAEDTLMGMPNTGDRDGGSQYEHWVYPEPAVAVALGADFAQVGPVSKVFRIFQYTTQVLIVVGGIAILVRYKQRSLGYLVFLCLSGVLLGMVVFYPGFSPLFNATRFYNLILLFMAPAAIIGGKLVFRNYKALTIVLLIPYFLFTTGVVFEATQETDLTSITIPYSHALSANRIDTTGMFTDDDMEVRDWVKANDAFPVYGDLWGSAVLFEVQSNLGTEANTLLPDVDWYVNSFVYREGDSAPKPVPDDSYIYLRERNVDREEITYQSGVGLRRTRSYDDAGFRDVLAGRTILYQAGSAVVYGPKEEEG
;
A
#
# COMPACT_ATOMS: atom_id res chain seq x y z
N MET A 1 -1.07 8.34 -7.44
CA MET A 1 -0.18 7.89 -8.57
C MET A 1 1.25 8.44 -8.56
N GLY A 2 1.62 9.43 -7.73
CA GLY A 2 2.99 9.97 -7.75
C GLY A 2 4.10 8.92 -7.57
N GLY A 3 3.88 7.89 -6.74
CA GLY A 3 4.86 6.82 -6.48
C GLY A 3 5.07 5.85 -7.66
N THR A 4 4.03 5.51 -8.42
CA THR A 4 4.15 4.60 -9.57
C THR A 4 4.79 5.30 -10.77
N LEU A 5 4.35 6.52 -11.12
CA LEU A 5 4.99 7.30 -12.19
C LEU A 5 6.47 7.60 -11.87
N PHE A 6 6.76 7.89 -10.59
CA PHE A 6 8.13 8.03 -10.10
C PHE A 6 8.93 6.74 -10.27
N ALA A 7 8.42 5.58 -9.86
CA ALA A 7 9.13 4.30 -10.06
C ALA A 7 9.44 3.98 -11.53
N TYR A 8 8.58 4.37 -12.48
CA TYR A 8 8.79 4.12 -13.92
C TYR A 8 9.74 5.13 -14.58
N LEU A 9 9.60 6.42 -14.30
CA LEU A 9 10.55 7.44 -14.77
C LEU A 9 11.95 7.16 -14.24
N LEU A 10 12.04 6.78 -12.97
CA LEU A 10 13.29 6.47 -12.29
C LEU A 10 13.85 5.11 -12.74
N GLY A 11 13.00 4.12 -13.00
CA GLY A 11 13.37 2.84 -13.60
C GLY A 11 14.04 3.03 -14.97
N ALA A 12 13.53 3.92 -15.82
CA ALA A 12 14.16 4.27 -17.09
C ALA A 12 15.51 4.98 -16.90
N VAL A 13 15.62 5.88 -15.91
CA VAL A 13 16.88 6.55 -15.54
C VAL A 13 17.93 5.58 -15.00
N VAL A 14 17.51 4.50 -14.31
CA VAL A 14 18.41 3.44 -13.78
C VAL A 14 18.78 2.41 -14.85
N LEU A 15 17.84 2.00 -15.69
CA LEU A 15 18.07 1.02 -16.75
C LEU A 15 18.95 1.58 -17.87
N PHE A 16 18.97 2.89 -18.09
CA PHE A 16 19.81 3.52 -19.10
C PHE A 16 21.33 3.34 -18.89
N PRO A 17 21.93 3.68 -17.72
CA PRO A 17 23.34 3.42 -17.47
C PRO A 17 23.67 1.91 -17.48
N ILE A 18 22.71 1.04 -17.11
CA ILE A 18 22.85 -0.42 -17.24
C ILE A 18 22.94 -0.81 -18.72
N GLY A 19 22.02 -0.33 -19.56
CA GLY A 19 22.05 -0.54 -21.01
C GLY A 19 23.36 -0.05 -21.64
N LYS A 20 23.83 1.15 -21.28
CA LYS A 20 25.10 1.71 -21.74
C LYS A 20 26.28 0.77 -21.43
N TYR A 21 26.32 0.22 -20.21
CA TYR A 21 27.37 -0.69 -19.76
C TYR A 21 27.28 -2.08 -20.43
N VAL A 22 26.05 -2.57 -20.68
CA VAL A 22 25.75 -3.85 -21.32
C VAL A 22 26.09 -3.84 -22.82
N PHE A 23 25.83 -2.72 -23.50
CA PHE A 23 25.99 -2.59 -24.96
C PHE A 23 27.32 -1.93 -25.39
N LYS A 24 28.26 -1.69 -24.46
CA LYS A 24 29.56 -1.03 -24.74
C LYS A 24 29.42 0.28 -25.52
N MET A 25 28.46 1.11 -25.15
CA MET A 25 28.34 2.45 -25.74
C MET A 25 29.47 3.35 -25.22
N ASP A 26 30.13 4.07 -26.14
CA ASP A 26 31.30 4.92 -25.86
C ASP A 26 31.07 5.91 -24.69
N SER A 27 32.17 6.29 -24.04
CA SER A 27 32.21 6.89 -22.70
C SER A 27 31.56 8.27 -22.53
N GLY A 28 31.00 8.88 -23.58
CA GLY A 28 30.14 10.07 -23.44
C GLY A 28 28.72 9.67 -23.03
N ILE A 29 28.18 10.18 -21.90
CA ILE A 29 26.74 10.11 -21.66
C ILE A 29 26.10 11.05 -22.68
N ASN A 30 25.69 10.51 -23.82
CA ASN A 30 24.95 11.29 -24.80
C ASN A 30 23.55 11.50 -24.22
N LEU A 31 23.35 12.69 -23.62
CA LEU A 31 22.10 13.10 -22.98
C LEU A 31 20.88 12.80 -23.86
N LYS A 32 21.03 12.87 -25.20
CA LYS A 32 19.97 12.56 -26.16
C LYS A 32 19.45 11.12 -26.04
N TRP A 33 20.31 10.14 -25.82
CA TRP A 33 19.90 8.73 -25.69
C TRP A 33 19.26 8.43 -24.33
N LEU A 34 19.72 9.08 -23.26
CA LEU A 34 19.07 9.00 -21.94
C LEU A 34 17.68 9.61 -22.03
N THR A 35 17.57 10.82 -22.58
CA THR A 35 16.30 11.50 -22.83
C THR A 35 15.39 10.63 -23.69
N LEU A 36 15.88 10.04 -24.78
CA LEU A 36 15.09 9.16 -25.63
C LEU A 36 14.59 7.93 -24.87
N THR A 37 15.44 7.30 -24.05
CA THR A 37 15.05 6.11 -23.28
C THR A 37 13.98 6.45 -22.25
N VAL A 38 14.16 7.56 -21.51
CA VAL A 38 13.15 8.06 -20.57
C VAL A 38 11.86 8.39 -21.30
N VAL A 39 11.92 9.07 -22.45
CA VAL A 39 10.74 9.40 -23.26
C VAL A 39 10.04 8.14 -23.77
N VAL A 40 10.76 7.16 -24.31
CA VAL A 40 10.18 5.90 -24.82
C VAL A 40 9.54 5.10 -23.68
N PHE A 41 10.22 4.92 -22.55
CA PHE A 41 9.62 4.23 -21.40
C PHE A 41 8.43 4.98 -20.82
N THR A 42 8.47 6.31 -20.81
CA THR A 42 7.32 7.14 -20.40
C THR A 42 6.16 6.96 -21.36
N LEU A 43 6.40 6.99 -22.67
CA LEU A 43 5.36 6.82 -23.70
C LEU A 43 4.78 5.40 -23.70
N ILE A 44 5.62 4.36 -23.55
CA ILE A 44 5.17 2.96 -23.44
C ILE A 44 4.40 2.77 -22.14
N GLY A 45 4.92 3.26 -21.01
CA GLY A 45 4.23 3.21 -19.73
C GLY A 45 2.89 3.90 -19.80
N THR A 46 2.86 5.17 -20.22
CA THR A 46 1.62 5.94 -20.38
C THR A 46 0.68 5.30 -21.40
N GLY A 47 1.16 4.79 -22.53
CA GLY A 47 0.31 4.14 -23.53
C GLY A 47 -0.30 2.83 -23.04
N PHE A 48 0.50 1.98 -22.40
CA PHE A 48 0.04 0.75 -21.77
C PHE A 48 -0.95 1.02 -20.65
N TYR A 49 -0.69 2.02 -19.79
CA TYR A 49 -1.62 2.39 -18.73
C TYR A 49 -2.88 3.09 -19.24
N SER A 50 -2.79 3.98 -20.22
CA SER A 50 -3.98 4.56 -20.86
C SER A 50 -4.83 3.51 -21.56
N TRP A 51 -4.20 2.43 -22.05
CA TRP A 51 -4.89 1.28 -22.62
C TRP A 51 -5.48 0.35 -21.53
N ALA A 52 -4.71 0.00 -20.52
CA ALA A 52 -5.15 -0.85 -19.40
C ALA A 52 -6.19 -0.15 -18.51
N ALA A 53 -6.15 1.18 -18.42
CA ALA A 53 -7.09 2.03 -17.69
C ALA A 53 -8.26 2.51 -18.57
N GLN A 54 -8.53 1.89 -19.73
CA GLN A 54 -9.69 2.23 -20.57
C GLN A 54 -11.06 2.12 -19.88
N GLY A 55 -11.11 1.71 -18.61
CA GLY A 55 -12.31 1.75 -17.75
C GLY A 55 -12.39 2.91 -16.75
N SER A 56 -11.38 3.80 -16.64
CA SER A 56 -11.45 4.97 -15.74
C SER A 56 -11.10 6.26 -16.49
N PRO A 57 -12.00 7.26 -16.54
CA PRO A 57 -11.72 8.54 -17.17
C PRO A 57 -10.44 9.17 -16.59
N LEU A 58 -9.57 9.65 -17.47
CA LEU A 58 -8.31 10.34 -17.10
C LEU A 58 -8.54 11.52 -16.13
N LYS A 59 -9.76 12.07 -16.12
CA LYS A 59 -10.24 13.15 -15.26
C LYS A 59 -10.36 12.73 -13.78
N ASP A 60 -10.75 11.48 -13.52
CA ASP A 60 -10.92 10.95 -12.16
C ASP A 60 -9.56 10.54 -11.58
N ILE A 61 -8.65 10.10 -12.47
CA ILE A 61 -7.24 9.81 -12.17
C ILE A 61 -6.48 11.10 -11.79
N THR A 62 -6.74 12.22 -12.46
CA THR A 62 -6.11 13.51 -12.11
C THR A 62 -6.74 14.16 -10.89
N ALA A 63 -8.05 14.01 -10.66
CA ALA A 63 -8.72 14.48 -9.44
C ALA A 63 -8.18 13.78 -8.18
N SER A 64 -7.98 12.46 -8.22
CA SER A 64 -7.43 11.68 -7.09
C SER A 64 -5.93 11.88 -6.86
N ALA A 65 -5.17 12.31 -7.88
CA ALA A 65 -3.78 12.73 -7.72
C ALA A 65 -3.62 14.07 -6.97
N GLY A 66 -4.63 14.96 -7.03
CA GLY A 66 -4.65 16.23 -6.30
C GLY A 66 -4.98 16.08 -4.81
N MET A 67 -5.80 15.08 -4.44
CA MET A 67 -6.23 14.86 -3.04
C MET A 67 -5.14 14.22 -2.16
N THR A 68 -4.13 13.58 -2.74
CA THR A 68 -3.07 12.87 -1.97
C THR A 68 -1.84 13.73 -1.62
N SER A 69 -1.88 15.04 -1.87
CA SER A 69 -0.77 15.97 -1.57
C SER A 69 -1.17 17.22 -0.79
N GLY A 70 -2.20 17.14 0.04
CA GLY A 70 -2.47 18.16 1.05
C GLY A 70 -1.34 18.22 2.08
N ILE A 71 -0.32 19.05 1.82
CA ILE A 71 0.61 19.52 2.85
C ILE A 71 -0.21 20.44 3.74
N ILE A 72 -0.58 19.94 4.93
CA ILE A 72 -1.15 20.76 6.00
C ILE A 72 -0.07 21.75 6.44
N ALA A 73 -0.27 23.03 6.12
CA ALA A 73 0.62 24.12 6.47
C ALA A 73 0.10 24.92 7.68
N GLY A 74 0.53 24.50 8.88
CA GLY A 74 0.67 25.29 10.12
C GLY A 74 -0.61 25.67 10.90
N PRO A 75 -0.49 26.27 12.12
CA PRO A 75 0.65 26.37 13.02
C PRO A 75 0.48 25.52 14.31
N THR A 76 1.61 25.31 14.98
CA THR A 76 1.76 24.65 16.29
C THR A 76 0.93 25.30 17.38
N ASP A 77 -0.06 24.58 17.92
CA ASP A 77 -0.35 24.63 19.34
C ASP A 77 0.17 23.34 19.96
N ILE A 78 1.13 23.52 20.87
CA ILE A 78 1.74 22.47 21.68
C ILE A 78 0.65 21.93 22.59
N LEU A 79 0.02 20.83 22.19
CA LEU A 79 -0.76 20.00 23.10
C LEU A 79 0.23 19.15 23.89
N ALA A 80 0.09 19.23 25.21
CA ALA A 80 0.97 18.60 26.17
C ALA A 80 0.96 17.06 26.00
N GLU A 81 2.13 16.47 26.20
CA GLU A 81 2.48 15.07 25.97
C GLU A 81 1.71 14.08 26.89
N ASP A 82 0.89 14.62 27.81
CA ASP A 82 0.04 13.91 28.76
C ASP A 82 -1.43 13.77 28.31
N THR A 83 -1.83 14.30 27.14
CA THR A 83 -3.23 14.21 26.65
C THR A 83 -3.44 13.18 25.54
N LEU A 84 -2.40 12.42 25.14
CA LEU A 84 -2.47 11.35 24.12
C LEU A 84 -2.60 9.93 24.70
N MET A 85 -2.78 9.78 26.01
CA MET A 85 -3.07 8.49 26.64
C MET A 85 -4.12 8.65 27.73
N GLY A 86 -5.35 8.29 27.40
CA GLY A 86 -6.48 8.33 28.32
C GLY A 86 -7.62 7.45 27.87
N MET A 87 -7.47 6.12 28.05
CA MET A 87 -8.64 5.25 28.22
C MET A 87 -8.54 4.49 29.55
N PRO A 88 -9.69 4.21 30.20
CA PRO A 88 -9.76 3.89 31.62
C PRO A 88 -9.39 2.43 31.89
N ASN A 89 -8.37 2.31 32.74
CA ASN A 89 -8.15 1.32 33.78
C ASN A 89 -9.35 0.36 34.05
N THR A 90 -9.34 -0.84 33.44
CA THR A 90 -10.09 -1.97 34.00
C THR A 90 -9.26 -2.57 35.14
N GLY A 91 -9.80 -2.40 36.36
CA GLY A 91 -9.13 -2.71 37.61
C GLY A 91 -8.57 -4.13 37.72
N ASP A 92 -7.47 -4.19 38.48
CA ASP A 92 -7.01 -5.31 39.29
C ASP A 92 -6.89 -6.67 38.60
N ARG A 93 -6.05 -6.72 37.56
CA ARG A 93 -5.26 -7.94 37.30
C ARG A 93 -3.78 -7.66 37.50
N ASP A 94 -3.31 -8.09 38.67
CA ASP A 94 -1.92 -8.11 39.10
C ASP A 94 -0.98 -8.61 37.99
N GLY A 95 -0.08 -7.71 37.58
CA GLY A 95 1.34 -7.99 37.73
C GLY A 95 2.12 -8.54 36.53
N GLY A 96 1.62 -8.44 35.31
CA GLY A 96 2.38 -8.78 34.11
C GLY A 96 2.04 -7.85 32.94
N SER A 97 2.95 -6.95 32.59
CA SER A 97 2.84 -5.92 31.57
C SER A 97 2.26 -6.41 30.24
N GLN A 98 0.98 -6.11 29.97
CA GLN A 98 0.31 -6.40 28.69
C GLN A 98 0.63 -5.43 27.54
N TYR A 99 1.68 -4.62 27.69
CA TYR A 99 2.19 -3.77 26.61
C TYR A 99 3.30 -4.44 25.77
N GLU A 100 3.52 -5.75 25.89
CA GLU A 100 4.48 -6.49 25.07
C GLU A 100 4.06 -6.69 23.59
N HIS A 101 2.83 -6.33 23.19
CA HIS A 101 2.23 -6.92 21.99
C HIS A 101 2.23 -6.08 20.69
N TRP A 102 3.22 -5.23 20.46
CA TRP A 102 3.49 -4.69 19.11
C TRP A 102 4.98 -4.71 18.70
N VAL A 103 5.79 -5.56 19.34
CA VAL A 103 7.15 -5.89 18.85
C VAL A 103 7.10 -7.04 17.84
N TYR A 104 6.13 -7.02 16.92
CA TYR A 104 6.24 -7.85 15.73
C TYR A 104 6.91 -7.01 14.65
N PRO A 105 7.98 -7.50 14.00
CA PRO A 105 8.40 -6.90 12.74
C PRO A 105 7.16 -6.90 11.85
N GLU A 106 6.77 -5.73 11.38
CA GLU A 106 5.60 -5.55 10.51
C GLU A 106 5.59 -6.68 9.48
N PRO A 107 4.44 -7.31 9.19
CA PRO A 107 4.38 -8.38 8.17
C PRO A 107 5.06 -7.97 6.87
N ALA A 108 4.97 -6.69 6.50
CA ALA A 108 5.70 -6.09 5.38
C ALA A 108 7.24 -6.13 5.53
N VAL A 109 7.78 -5.89 6.72
CA VAL A 109 9.23 -6.00 7.01
C VAL A 109 9.69 -7.46 6.99
N ALA A 110 8.93 -8.38 7.60
CA ALA A 110 9.23 -9.81 7.53
C ALA A 110 9.29 -10.30 6.08
N VAL A 111 8.33 -9.85 5.26
CA VAL A 111 8.28 -10.10 3.81
C VAL A 111 9.46 -9.42 3.08
N ALA A 112 9.79 -8.18 3.41
CA ALA A 112 10.94 -7.47 2.84
C ALA A 112 12.30 -8.08 3.25
N LEU A 113 12.34 -8.85 4.33
CA LEU A 113 13.52 -9.57 4.81
C LEU A 113 13.64 -11.00 4.30
N GLY A 114 12.57 -11.62 3.81
CA GLY A 114 12.62 -13.05 3.53
C GLY A 114 12.19 -13.97 4.68
N ALA A 115 11.86 -13.42 5.85
CA ALA A 115 11.81 -14.22 7.09
C ALA A 115 10.75 -15.35 7.09
N ASP A 116 9.73 -15.23 6.24
CA ASP A 116 8.62 -16.16 6.03
C ASP A 116 8.90 -17.22 4.93
N PHE A 117 10.15 -17.40 4.48
CA PHE A 117 10.52 -18.34 3.41
C PHE A 117 9.93 -19.76 3.58
N ALA A 118 9.91 -20.28 4.80
CA ALA A 118 9.41 -21.63 5.08
C ALA A 118 7.88 -21.75 4.89
N GLN A 119 7.15 -20.67 5.12
CA GLN A 119 5.68 -20.63 5.21
C GLN A 119 5.03 -20.33 3.85
N VAL A 120 5.76 -19.70 2.93
CA VAL A 120 5.20 -19.24 1.65
C VAL A 120 5.18 -20.33 0.56
N GLY A 121 4.28 -20.13 -0.42
CA GLY A 121 4.12 -21.03 -1.56
C GLY A 121 5.34 -21.06 -2.50
N PRO A 122 5.39 -22.01 -3.46
CA PRO A 122 6.55 -22.21 -4.33
C PRO A 122 6.96 -20.98 -5.15
N VAL A 123 5.98 -20.24 -5.70
CA VAL A 123 6.24 -19.03 -6.50
C VAL A 123 6.87 -17.94 -5.63
N SER A 124 6.37 -17.77 -4.41
CA SER A 124 6.89 -16.82 -3.43
C SER A 124 8.29 -17.21 -2.95
N LYS A 125 8.58 -18.50 -2.79
CA LYS A 125 9.95 -18.99 -2.51
C LYS A 125 10.93 -18.60 -3.61
N VAL A 126 10.52 -18.74 -4.87
CA VAL A 126 11.34 -18.29 -6.01
C VAL A 126 11.61 -16.79 -5.94
N PHE A 127 10.60 -15.99 -5.64
CA PHE A 127 10.78 -14.55 -5.41
C PHE A 127 11.81 -14.27 -4.30
N ARG A 128 11.72 -14.95 -3.15
CA ARG A 128 12.67 -14.77 -2.05
C ARG A 128 14.10 -15.15 -2.42
N ILE A 129 14.31 -16.18 -3.25
CA ILE A 129 15.65 -16.50 -3.77
C ILE A 129 16.22 -15.32 -4.56
N PHE A 130 15.42 -14.71 -5.45
CA PHE A 130 15.85 -13.52 -6.20
C PHE A 130 16.13 -12.33 -5.28
N GLN A 131 15.28 -12.13 -4.28
CA GLN A 131 15.43 -11.08 -3.27
C GLN A 131 16.72 -11.24 -2.46
N TYR A 132 16.97 -12.42 -1.87
CA TYR A 132 18.20 -12.71 -1.13
C TYR A 132 19.44 -12.55 -1.98
N THR A 133 19.39 -13.06 -3.22
CA THR A 133 20.52 -12.94 -4.14
C THR A 133 20.83 -11.47 -4.40
N THR A 134 19.80 -10.65 -4.66
CA THR A 134 19.95 -9.21 -4.87
C THR A 134 20.49 -8.49 -3.62
N GLN A 135 20.01 -8.85 -2.42
CA GLN A 135 20.53 -8.31 -1.16
C GLN A 135 22.00 -8.64 -0.95
N VAL A 136 22.42 -9.88 -1.20
CA VAL A 136 23.84 -10.30 -1.14
C VAL A 136 24.68 -9.50 -2.13
N LEU A 137 24.20 -9.29 -3.36
CA LEU A 137 24.92 -8.47 -4.35
C LEU A 137 25.07 -7.02 -3.90
N ILE A 138 24.03 -6.43 -3.30
CA ILE A 138 24.09 -5.08 -2.72
C ILE A 138 25.17 -5.01 -1.63
N VAL A 139 25.21 -5.97 -0.72
CA VAL A 139 26.21 -6.02 0.37
C VAL A 139 27.63 -6.17 -0.18
N VAL A 140 27.86 -7.15 -1.06
CA VAL A 140 29.17 -7.40 -1.68
C VAL A 140 29.64 -6.17 -2.47
N GLY A 141 28.74 -5.56 -3.24
CA GLY A 141 29.05 -4.36 -4.00
C GLY A 141 29.31 -3.14 -3.12
N GLY A 142 28.55 -2.98 -2.05
CA GLY A 142 28.76 -1.94 -1.04
C GLY A 142 30.14 -2.04 -0.40
N ILE A 143 30.51 -3.24 0.07
CA ILE A 143 31.86 -3.51 0.61
C ILE A 143 32.94 -3.20 -0.42
N ALA A 144 32.77 -3.64 -1.68
CA ALA A 144 33.74 -3.38 -2.74
C ALA A 144 33.92 -1.88 -3.05
N ILE A 145 32.83 -1.11 -2.99
CA ILE A 145 32.88 0.35 -3.13
C ILE A 145 33.65 0.98 -1.95
N LEU A 146 33.37 0.53 -0.72
CA LEU A 146 34.01 1.05 0.49
C LEU A 146 35.50 0.73 0.55
N VAL A 147 35.91 -0.49 0.19
CA VAL A 147 37.34 -0.86 0.11
C VAL A 147 38.09 0.00 -0.91
N ARG A 148 37.41 0.43 -1.98
CA ARG A 148 37.96 1.28 -3.03
C ARG A 148 37.56 2.75 -2.88
N TYR A 149 37.32 3.22 -1.65
CA TYR A 149 36.82 4.57 -1.37
C TYR A 149 37.67 5.68 -2.03
N LYS A 150 39.00 5.51 -2.12
CA LYS A 150 39.91 6.48 -2.75
C LYS A 150 39.63 6.76 -4.23
N GLN A 151 38.89 5.88 -4.93
CA GLN A 151 38.55 6.03 -6.34
C GLN A 151 37.18 6.69 -6.56
N ARG A 152 36.47 7.06 -5.50
CA ARG A 152 35.07 7.53 -5.54
C ARG A 152 34.94 8.91 -4.92
N SER A 153 33.93 9.67 -5.35
CA SER A 153 33.63 10.96 -4.73
C SER A 153 33.14 10.75 -3.30
N LEU A 154 33.61 11.61 -2.39
CA LEU A 154 33.21 11.55 -0.97
C LEU A 154 31.68 11.64 -0.82
N GLY A 155 31.03 12.51 -1.58
CA GLY A 155 29.58 12.67 -1.56
C GLY A 155 28.85 11.36 -1.88
N TYR A 156 29.27 10.63 -2.92
CA TYR A 156 28.67 9.34 -3.27
C TYR A 156 28.81 8.32 -2.13
N LEU A 157 29.98 8.25 -1.49
CA LEU A 157 30.21 7.35 -0.37
C LEU A 157 29.33 7.69 0.83
N VAL A 158 29.19 8.98 1.16
CA VAL A 158 28.31 9.45 2.24
C VAL A 158 26.86 9.07 1.94
N PHE A 159 26.37 9.31 0.72
CA PHE A 159 25.02 8.93 0.31
C PHE A 159 24.80 7.41 0.38
N LEU A 160 25.77 6.60 -0.06
CA LEU A 160 25.69 5.14 0.02
C LEU A 160 25.63 4.66 1.47
N CYS A 161 26.51 5.16 2.34
CA CYS A 161 26.52 4.82 3.76
C CYS A 161 25.21 5.25 4.44
N LEU A 162 24.74 6.47 4.20
CA LEU A 162 23.49 6.98 4.76
C LEU A 162 22.30 6.14 4.30
N SER A 163 22.26 5.77 3.02
CA SER A 163 21.22 4.87 2.47
C SER A 163 21.25 3.49 3.14
N GLY A 164 22.44 2.94 3.39
CA GLY A 164 22.62 1.69 4.12
C GLY A 164 22.18 1.78 5.58
N VAL A 165 22.50 2.87 6.27
CA VAL A 165 22.06 3.12 7.66
C VAL A 165 20.55 3.27 7.74
N LEU A 166 19.95 4.07 6.85
CA LEU A 166 18.49 4.24 6.79
C LEU A 166 17.79 2.92 6.49
N LEU A 167 18.32 2.11 5.58
CA LEU A 167 17.78 0.77 5.32
C LEU A 167 17.85 -0.11 6.57
N GLY A 168 18.98 -0.06 7.28
CA GLY A 168 19.15 -0.75 8.56
C GLY A 168 18.14 -0.27 9.61
N MET A 169 17.89 1.03 9.71
CA MET A 169 16.89 1.59 10.64
C MET A 169 15.48 1.12 10.30
N VAL A 170 15.07 1.14 9.02
CA VAL A 170 13.75 0.64 8.59
C VAL A 170 13.58 -0.85 8.93
N VAL A 171 14.65 -1.63 8.88
CA VAL A 171 14.64 -3.07 9.11
C VAL A 171 14.70 -3.44 10.59
N PHE A 172 15.60 -2.80 11.34
CA PHE A 172 15.96 -3.21 12.71
C PHE A 172 15.31 -2.35 13.79
N TYR A 173 14.77 -1.17 13.47
CA TYR A 173 14.11 -0.29 14.44
C TYR A 173 12.58 -0.40 14.31
N PRO A 174 11.90 -1.09 15.23
CA PRO A 174 10.44 -1.21 15.22
C PRO A 174 9.77 0.16 15.24
N GLY A 175 8.71 0.35 14.46
CA GLY A 175 7.99 1.62 14.37
C GLY A 175 8.68 2.72 13.55
N PHE A 176 9.87 2.48 12.99
CA PHE A 176 10.50 3.44 12.07
C PHE A 176 9.87 3.42 10.68
N SER A 177 9.44 2.24 10.22
CA SER A 177 8.85 1.99 8.91
C SER A 177 7.60 2.86 8.64
N PRO A 178 6.63 3.00 9.56
CA PRO A 178 5.44 3.81 9.35
C PRO A 178 5.75 5.31 9.31
N LEU A 179 6.66 5.79 10.17
CA LEU A 179 7.05 7.21 10.24
C LEU A 179 7.57 7.75 8.90
N PHE A 180 8.27 6.92 8.14
CA PHE A 180 8.91 7.32 6.89
C PHE A 180 8.15 6.90 5.63
N ASN A 181 6.93 6.36 5.74
CA ASN A 181 6.23 5.76 4.61
C ASN A 181 7.19 4.78 3.88
N ALA A 182 7.59 3.73 4.60
CA ALA A 182 8.70 2.83 4.23
C ALA A 182 8.70 2.43 2.76
N THR A 183 7.55 2.22 2.13
CA THR A 183 7.44 1.91 0.71
C THR A 183 8.09 2.97 -0.19
N ARG A 184 7.85 4.27 0.07
CA ARG A 184 8.45 5.36 -0.72
C ARG A 184 9.95 5.47 -0.43
N PHE A 185 10.33 5.40 0.83
CA PHE A 185 11.72 5.50 1.25
C PHE A 185 12.57 4.33 0.77
N TYR A 186 12.03 3.12 0.81
CA TYR A 186 12.69 1.92 0.30
C TYR A 186 12.99 2.04 -1.19
N ASN A 187 12.04 2.52 -2.00
CA ASN A 187 12.26 2.76 -3.43
C ASN A 187 13.36 3.82 -3.67
N LEU A 188 13.40 4.87 -2.85
CA LEU A 188 14.45 5.90 -2.92
C LEU A 188 15.82 5.35 -2.51
N ILE A 189 15.90 4.56 -1.46
CA ILE A 189 17.14 3.92 -0.98
C ILE A 189 17.66 2.92 -2.02
N LEU A 190 16.78 2.09 -2.59
CA LEU A 190 17.15 1.13 -3.62
C LEU A 190 17.72 1.81 -4.87
N LEU A 191 17.26 3.01 -5.23
CA LEU A 191 17.85 3.80 -6.31
C LEU A 191 19.34 4.04 -6.07
N PHE A 192 19.70 4.49 -4.86
CA PHE A 192 21.08 4.79 -4.50
C PHE A 192 21.92 3.53 -4.30
N MET A 193 21.29 2.42 -3.91
CA MET A 193 21.93 1.12 -3.72
C MET A 193 22.06 0.30 -5.02
N ALA A 194 21.34 0.66 -6.08
CA ALA A 194 21.39 -0.06 -7.36
C ALA A 194 22.81 -0.18 -7.96
N PRO A 195 23.68 0.85 -7.95
CA PRO A 195 25.06 0.71 -8.38
C PRO A 195 25.86 -0.30 -7.57
N ALA A 196 25.58 -0.42 -6.26
CA ALA A 196 26.20 -1.44 -5.42
C ALA A 196 25.76 -2.85 -5.89
N ALA A 197 24.46 -3.07 -6.14
CA ALA A 197 23.97 -4.34 -6.69
C ALA A 197 24.68 -4.73 -8.00
N ILE A 198 24.88 -3.78 -8.92
CA ILE A 198 25.57 -4.03 -10.19
C ILE A 198 27.06 -4.33 -9.99
N ILE A 199 27.74 -3.60 -9.11
CA ILE A 199 29.16 -3.84 -8.80
C ILE A 199 29.34 -5.21 -8.13
N GLY A 200 28.48 -5.57 -7.17
CA GLY A 200 28.47 -6.88 -6.54
C GLY A 200 28.18 -7.98 -7.56
N GLY A 201 27.20 -7.76 -8.44
CA GLY A 201 26.89 -8.66 -9.54
C GLY A 201 28.08 -8.89 -10.48
N LYS A 202 28.87 -7.85 -10.80
CA LYS A 202 30.09 -7.99 -11.60
C LYS A 202 31.20 -8.78 -10.90
N LEU A 203 31.24 -8.76 -9.57
CA LEU A 203 32.21 -9.51 -8.77
C LEU A 203 31.82 -10.98 -8.65
N VAL A 204 30.54 -11.27 -8.49
CA VAL A 204 30.01 -12.63 -8.32
C VAL A 204 29.82 -13.34 -9.66
N PHE A 205 29.26 -12.65 -10.65
CA PHE A 205 28.96 -13.18 -11.97
C PHE A 205 29.99 -12.73 -13.00
N ARG A 206 30.66 -13.69 -13.65
CA ARG A 206 31.65 -13.41 -14.71
C ARG A 206 31.02 -12.80 -15.97
N ASN A 207 29.73 -13.04 -16.23
CA ASN A 207 29.00 -12.56 -17.41
C ASN A 207 27.84 -11.65 -17.01
N TYR A 208 27.93 -10.36 -17.36
CA TYR A 208 26.89 -9.37 -17.05
C TYR A 208 25.56 -9.67 -17.75
N LYS A 209 25.58 -10.32 -18.92
CA LYS A 209 24.34 -10.71 -19.61
C LYS A 209 23.57 -11.74 -18.80
N ALA A 210 24.27 -12.67 -18.15
CA ALA A 210 23.66 -13.67 -17.28
C ALA A 210 23.06 -13.00 -16.04
N LEU A 211 23.77 -12.04 -15.41
CA LEU A 211 23.22 -11.26 -14.30
C LEU A 211 21.90 -10.57 -14.71
N THR A 212 21.87 -9.90 -15.86
CA THR A 212 20.66 -9.21 -16.32
C THR A 212 19.51 -10.18 -16.60
N ILE A 213 19.77 -11.23 -17.40
CA ILE A 213 18.71 -12.13 -17.87
C ILE A 213 18.20 -13.04 -16.76
N VAL A 214 19.09 -13.57 -15.92
CA VAL A 214 18.74 -14.58 -14.92
C VAL A 214 18.30 -13.96 -13.61
N LEU A 215 18.85 -12.80 -13.24
CA LEU A 215 18.55 -12.18 -11.95
C LEU A 215 17.66 -10.94 -12.09
N LEU A 216 18.14 -9.92 -12.82
CA LEU A 216 17.48 -8.61 -12.79
C LEU A 216 16.11 -8.63 -13.46
N ILE A 217 15.97 -9.30 -14.62
CA ILE A 217 14.69 -9.39 -15.32
C ILE A 217 13.65 -10.13 -14.48
N PRO A 218 13.89 -11.37 -13.99
CA PRO A 218 12.92 -12.05 -13.13
C PRO A 218 12.60 -11.26 -11.87
N TYR A 219 13.61 -10.76 -11.17
CA TYR A 219 13.40 -9.95 -9.97
C TYR A 219 12.50 -8.74 -10.26
N PHE A 220 12.77 -8.02 -11.35
CA PHE A 220 11.95 -6.89 -11.78
C PHE A 220 10.49 -7.29 -12.05
N LEU A 221 10.24 -8.41 -12.74
CA LEU A 221 8.89 -8.91 -13.01
C LEU A 221 8.12 -9.25 -11.73
N PHE A 222 8.80 -9.81 -10.73
CA PHE A 222 8.20 -10.03 -9.42
C PHE A 222 7.90 -8.70 -8.71
N THR A 223 8.88 -7.79 -8.64
CA THR A 223 8.72 -6.53 -7.88
C THR A 223 7.72 -5.55 -8.49
N THR A 224 7.50 -5.62 -9.81
CA THR A 224 6.51 -4.79 -10.50
C THR A 224 5.09 -5.32 -10.41
N GLY A 225 4.89 -6.49 -9.79
CA GLY A 225 3.59 -7.14 -9.68
C GLY A 225 3.10 -7.82 -10.95
N VAL A 226 3.92 -7.95 -12.00
CA VAL A 226 3.54 -8.70 -13.21
C VAL A 226 3.28 -10.16 -12.89
N VAL A 227 4.11 -10.77 -12.02
CA VAL A 227 3.89 -12.18 -11.62
C VAL A 227 2.62 -12.32 -10.80
N PHE A 228 2.36 -11.41 -9.86
CA PHE A 228 1.11 -11.39 -9.08
C PHE A 228 -0.12 -11.27 -9.99
N GLU A 229 -0.02 -10.46 -11.04
CA GLU A 229 -1.07 -10.33 -12.05
C GLU A 229 -1.22 -11.63 -12.87
N ALA A 230 -0.12 -12.23 -13.31
CA ALA A 230 -0.16 -13.46 -14.08
C ALA A 230 -0.72 -14.65 -13.28
N THR A 231 -0.51 -14.69 -11.96
CA THR A 231 -1.05 -15.74 -11.09
C THR A 231 -2.50 -15.51 -10.68
N GLN A 232 -3.07 -14.33 -10.98
CA GLN A 232 -4.43 -13.94 -10.58
C GLN A 232 -4.69 -14.12 -9.08
N GLU A 233 -3.66 -13.90 -8.25
CA GLU A 233 -3.77 -14.01 -6.80
C GLU A 233 -4.78 -12.96 -6.28
N THR A 234 -5.70 -13.40 -5.43
CA THR A 234 -6.71 -12.54 -4.78
C THR A 234 -6.51 -12.45 -3.27
N ASP A 235 -5.80 -13.40 -2.68
CA ASP A 235 -5.58 -13.46 -1.24
C ASP A 235 -4.48 -12.48 -0.80
N LEU A 236 -4.88 -11.46 -0.03
CA LEU A 236 -3.99 -10.49 0.60
C LEU A 236 -3.83 -10.71 2.11
N THR A 237 -4.29 -11.85 2.63
CA THR A 237 -4.11 -12.23 4.04
C THR A 237 -2.63 -12.35 4.41
N SER A 238 -1.79 -12.67 3.42
CA SER A 238 -0.33 -12.68 3.51
C SER A 238 0.26 -12.07 2.23
N ILE A 239 1.18 -11.10 2.37
CA ILE A 239 1.86 -10.51 1.20
C ILE A 239 2.96 -11.49 0.77
N THR A 240 2.58 -12.50 -0.02
CA THR A 240 3.52 -13.54 -0.45
C THR A 240 4.33 -13.11 -1.68
N ILE A 241 3.73 -12.31 -2.56
CA ILE A 241 4.33 -11.74 -3.78
C ILE A 241 3.93 -10.26 -3.86
N PRO A 242 4.83 -9.35 -4.26
CA PRO A 242 4.48 -7.95 -4.45
C PRO A 242 3.36 -7.79 -5.48
N TYR A 243 2.28 -7.09 -5.12
CA TYR A 243 1.22 -6.71 -6.04
C TYR A 243 1.47 -5.30 -6.60
N SER A 244 0.75 -4.95 -7.66
CA SER A 244 0.82 -3.62 -8.28
C SER A 244 -0.50 -2.92 -8.18
N HIS A 245 -0.57 -1.81 -7.43
CA HIS A 245 -1.78 -1.00 -7.36
C HIS A 245 -2.32 -0.64 -8.76
N ALA A 246 -1.46 -0.44 -9.76
CA ALA A 246 -1.93 -0.03 -11.08
C ALA A 246 -2.52 -1.19 -11.91
N LEU A 247 -2.13 -2.43 -11.65
CA LEU A 247 -2.62 -3.60 -12.38
C LEU A 247 -3.73 -4.33 -11.61
N SER A 248 -3.56 -4.45 -10.30
CA SER A 248 -4.38 -5.31 -9.48
C SER A 248 -5.35 -4.55 -8.57
N ALA A 249 -5.35 -3.21 -8.52
CA ALA A 249 -6.29 -2.48 -7.65
C ALA A 249 -7.75 -2.88 -7.87
N ASN A 250 -8.17 -3.12 -9.12
CA ASN A 250 -9.52 -3.61 -9.38
C ASN A 250 -9.73 -5.06 -8.95
N ARG A 251 -8.74 -5.93 -9.02
CA ARG A 251 -8.94 -7.32 -8.60
C ARG A 251 -9.04 -7.41 -7.07
N ILE A 252 -8.13 -6.74 -6.37
CA ILE A 252 -7.90 -6.91 -4.91
C ILE A 252 -8.26 -5.69 -4.06
N ASP A 253 -9.00 -4.73 -4.64
CA ASP A 253 -9.55 -3.56 -3.94
C ASP A 253 -8.54 -2.77 -3.10
N THR A 254 -7.36 -2.48 -3.66
CA THR A 254 -6.26 -1.89 -2.85
C THR A 254 -6.28 -0.38 -2.71
N THR A 255 -7.10 0.31 -3.49
CA THR A 255 -7.06 1.79 -3.59
C THR A 255 -8.40 2.45 -3.33
N GLY A 256 -9.47 1.68 -3.04
CA GLY A 256 -10.82 2.23 -2.96
C GLY A 256 -11.18 2.92 -4.26
N MET A 257 -11.29 2.15 -5.35
CA MET A 257 -11.81 2.75 -6.58
C MET A 257 -13.29 3.03 -6.38
N PHE A 258 -13.70 4.23 -6.77
CA PHE A 258 -15.07 4.68 -6.69
C PHE A 258 -15.57 5.05 -8.09
N THR A 259 -16.83 4.76 -8.35
CA THR A 259 -17.53 5.19 -9.57
C THR A 259 -18.33 6.47 -9.33
N ASP A 260 -18.91 7.05 -10.38
CA ASP A 260 -19.80 8.20 -10.24
C ASP A 260 -21.03 7.84 -9.40
N ASP A 261 -21.56 6.62 -9.57
CA ASP A 261 -22.67 6.07 -8.79
C ASP A 261 -22.34 5.97 -7.29
N ASP A 262 -21.11 5.54 -6.95
CA ASP A 262 -20.63 5.55 -5.56
C ASP A 262 -20.68 6.96 -4.95
N MET A 263 -20.31 7.99 -5.73
CA MET A 263 -20.33 9.38 -5.29
C MET A 263 -21.74 9.92 -5.16
N GLU A 264 -22.67 9.55 -6.04
CA GLU A 264 -24.07 9.96 -5.97
C GLU A 264 -24.74 9.45 -4.68
N VAL A 265 -24.52 8.19 -4.31
CA VAL A 265 -25.05 7.64 -3.06
C VAL A 265 -24.43 8.31 -1.84
N ARG A 266 -23.12 8.56 -1.85
CA ARG A 266 -22.43 9.32 -0.80
C ARG A 266 -23.03 10.71 -0.63
N ASP A 267 -23.29 11.41 -1.74
CA ASP A 267 -23.86 12.76 -1.73
C ASP A 267 -25.33 12.74 -1.26
N TRP A 268 -26.08 11.69 -1.59
CA TRP A 268 -27.42 11.48 -1.03
C TRP A 268 -27.38 11.28 0.48
N VAL A 269 -26.46 10.45 1.00
CA VAL A 269 -26.27 10.24 2.45
C VAL A 269 -26.02 11.56 3.16
N LYS A 270 -25.14 12.40 2.59
CA LYS A 270 -24.86 13.75 3.09
C LYS A 270 -26.09 14.64 3.09
N ALA A 271 -26.84 14.66 1.98
CA ALA A 271 -27.97 15.57 1.80
C ALA A 271 -29.17 15.23 2.71
N ASN A 272 -29.28 13.97 3.14
CA ASN A 272 -30.39 13.49 3.97
C ASN A 272 -30.02 13.27 5.44
N ASP A 273 -28.79 13.65 5.85
CA ASP A 273 -28.29 13.46 7.22
C ASP A 273 -28.44 12.00 7.71
N ALA A 274 -28.17 11.05 6.80
CA ALA A 274 -28.38 9.62 7.04
C ALA A 274 -27.24 9.01 7.87
N PHE A 275 -27.18 9.35 9.16
CA PHE A 275 -26.14 8.91 10.10
C PHE A 275 -26.74 8.21 11.34
N PRO A 276 -26.02 7.28 12.00
CA PRO A 276 -24.70 6.77 11.61
C PRO A 276 -24.78 5.86 10.38
N VAL A 277 -23.85 6.03 9.44
CA VAL A 277 -23.74 5.20 8.24
C VAL A 277 -22.47 4.38 8.31
N TYR A 278 -22.59 3.14 7.88
CA TYR A 278 -21.53 2.17 7.92
C TYR A 278 -21.27 1.59 6.54
N GLY A 279 -20.01 1.34 6.20
CA GLY A 279 -19.62 0.69 4.96
C GLY A 279 -18.39 -0.18 5.15
N ASP A 280 -17.93 -0.82 4.07
CA ASP A 280 -16.64 -1.52 4.09
C ASP A 280 -15.45 -0.55 4.29
N LEU A 281 -14.21 -1.02 4.25
CA LEU A 281 -13.01 -0.18 4.45
C LEU A 281 -13.04 1.11 3.60
N TRP A 282 -13.43 0.99 2.34
CA TRP A 282 -13.37 2.11 1.40
C TRP A 282 -14.68 2.89 1.37
N GLY A 283 -15.83 2.24 1.59
CA GLY A 283 -17.10 2.90 1.81
C GLY A 283 -17.04 3.83 3.03
N SER A 284 -16.43 3.37 4.12
CA SER A 284 -16.17 4.19 5.30
C SER A 284 -15.20 5.33 4.99
N ALA A 285 -14.13 5.07 4.22
CA ALA A 285 -13.16 6.09 3.84
C ALA A 285 -13.77 7.23 3.01
N VAL A 286 -14.70 6.93 2.09
CA VAL A 286 -15.37 7.98 1.30
C VAL A 286 -16.42 8.74 2.10
N LEU A 287 -17.07 8.07 3.05
CA LEU A 287 -18.03 8.71 3.97
C LEU A 287 -17.35 9.59 5.02
N PHE A 288 -16.12 9.26 5.42
CA PHE A 288 -15.32 10.06 6.35
C PHE A 288 -15.11 11.50 5.85
N GLU A 289 -14.88 11.68 4.54
CA GLU A 289 -14.79 13.02 3.93
C GLU A 289 -16.09 13.81 4.12
N VAL A 290 -17.24 13.15 3.99
CA VAL A 290 -18.54 13.79 4.23
C VAL A 290 -18.73 14.13 5.71
N GLN A 291 -18.44 13.18 6.61
CA GLN A 291 -18.64 13.35 8.06
C GLN A 291 -17.75 14.45 8.65
N SER A 292 -16.49 14.53 8.20
CA SER A 292 -15.53 15.55 8.65
C SER A 292 -15.99 16.99 8.35
N ASN A 293 -16.86 17.17 7.35
CA ASN A 293 -17.42 18.46 6.96
C ASN A 293 -18.70 18.85 7.73
N LEU A 294 -19.25 17.97 8.58
CA LEU A 294 -20.47 18.24 9.37
C LEU A 294 -20.20 18.93 10.71
N GLY A 295 -18.94 19.25 11.03
CA GLY A 295 -18.56 19.99 12.23
C GLY A 295 -18.15 19.12 13.42
N THR A 296 -17.77 19.77 14.52
CA THR A 296 -17.11 19.15 15.69
C THR A 296 -17.93 18.10 16.44
N GLU A 297 -19.25 18.04 16.27
CA GLU A 297 -20.10 17.01 16.89
C GLU A 297 -20.01 15.65 16.15
N ALA A 298 -19.67 15.64 14.87
CA ALA A 298 -19.33 14.40 14.16
C ALA A 298 -17.95 13.85 14.58
N ASN A 299 -17.03 14.72 15.03
CA ASN A 299 -15.73 14.31 15.59
C ASN A 299 -15.86 13.62 16.96
N THR A 300 -16.98 13.78 17.68
CA THR A 300 -17.28 12.99 18.90
C THR A 300 -17.82 11.59 18.61
N LEU A 301 -18.16 11.27 17.37
CA LEU A 301 -18.42 9.90 16.90
C LEU A 301 -17.16 9.22 16.32
N LEU A 302 -16.03 9.93 16.32
CA LEU A 302 -14.73 9.50 15.78
C LEU A 302 -13.56 9.39 16.80
N PRO A 303 -13.71 9.46 18.15
CA PRO A 303 -12.61 9.04 19.02
C PRO A 303 -12.43 7.51 19.00
N ASP A 304 -13.48 6.76 18.69
CA ASP A 304 -13.42 5.32 18.46
C ASP A 304 -13.41 5.11 16.94
N VAL A 305 -12.22 5.05 16.34
CA VAL A 305 -12.08 4.76 14.91
C VAL A 305 -12.46 3.30 14.69
N ASP A 306 -13.76 3.04 14.54
CA ASP A 306 -14.29 1.70 14.40
C ASP A 306 -13.93 1.14 13.02
N TRP A 307 -12.87 0.35 12.97
CA TRP A 307 -12.48 -0.35 11.75
C TRP A 307 -13.41 -1.55 11.54
N TYR A 308 -14.13 -1.57 10.43
CA TYR A 308 -14.95 -2.72 10.02
C TYR A 308 -14.09 -3.95 9.85
N VAL A 309 -14.43 -5.04 10.55
CA VAL A 309 -13.96 -6.39 10.24
C VAL A 309 -15.14 -7.36 10.47
N ASN A 310 -15.70 -7.94 9.40
CA ASN A 310 -16.72 -9.01 9.43
C ASN A 310 -18.08 -8.67 10.09
N SER A 311 -18.97 -7.86 9.53
CA SER A 311 -20.35 -7.65 10.08
C SER A 311 -20.42 -7.14 11.52
N PHE A 312 -19.29 -6.69 12.04
CA PHE A 312 -19.14 -6.22 13.38
C PHE A 312 -18.38 -4.90 13.37
N VAL A 313 -18.81 -4.04 14.29
CA VAL A 313 -18.18 -2.78 14.63
C VAL A 313 -17.16 -3.10 15.73
N TYR A 314 -15.88 -2.85 15.47
CA TYR A 314 -14.85 -2.92 16.49
C TYR A 314 -14.76 -1.55 17.16
N ARG A 315 -15.40 -1.39 18.32
CA ARG A 315 -15.19 -0.19 19.14
C ARG A 315 -13.91 -0.26 19.91
N GLU A 316 -13.19 0.86 19.94
CA GLU A 316 -12.05 1.01 20.82
C GLU A 316 -12.50 0.77 22.26
N GLY A 317 -11.85 -0.18 22.95
CA GLY A 317 -12.22 -0.61 24.31
C GLY A 317 -13.18 -1.81 24.39
N ASP A 318 -13.78 -2.28 23.29
CA ASP A 318 -14.62 -3.47 23.33
C ASP A 318 -13.80 -4.78 23.31
N SER A 319 -14.19 -5.72 24.18
CA SER A 319 -13.55 -7.04 24.28
C SER A 319 -13.91 -8.00 23.14
N ALA A 320 -14.96 -7.67 22.37
CA ALA A 320 -15.46 -8.48 21.28
C ALA A 320 -16.14 -7.59 20.21
N PRO A 321 -16.21 -8.05 18.96
CA PRO A 321 -16.89 -7.33 17.89
C PRO A 321 -18.39 -7.18 18.23
N LYS A 322 -18.97 -5.99 18.05
CA LYS A 322 -20.40 -5.74 18.29
C LYS A 322 -21.21 -5.78 16.99
N PRO A 323 -22.43 -6.33 16.99
CA PRO A 323 -23.27 -6.33 15.80
C PRO A 323 -23.55 -4.89 15.35
N VAL A 324 -23.75 -4.71 14.05
CA VAL A 324 -24.17 -3.43 13.47
C VAL A 324 -25.52 -3.02 14.09
N PRO A 325 -25.65 -1.80 14.64
CA PRO A 325 -26.90 -1.34 15.22
C PRO A 325 -28.08 -1.40 14.23
N ASP A 326 -29.25 -1.82 14.71
CA ASP A 326 -30.44 -1.90 13.86
C ASP A 326 -30.88 -0.51 13.36
N ASP A 327 -30.60 0.56 14.10
CA ASP A 327 -30.93 1.96 13.77
C ASP A 327 -29.95 2.64 12.80
N SER A 328 -28.91 1.96 12.34
CA SER A 328 -27.89 2.55 11.47
C SER A 328 -28.18 2.40 9.97
N TYR A 329 -27.52 3.19 9.14
CA TYR A 329 -27.53 3.06 7.68
C TYR A 329 -26.37 2.19 7.18
N ILE A 330 -26.55 1.49 6.06
CA ILE A 330 -25.50 0.67 5.44
C ILE A 330 -25.24 1.16 4.02
N TYR A 331 -24.05 1.68 3.77
CA TYR A 331 -23.57 2.09 2.46
C TYR A 331 -22.71 0.99 1.83
N LEU A 332 -23.09 0.59 0.62
CA LEU A 332 -22.36 -0.36 -0.21
C LEU A 332 -22.01 0.29 -1.54
N ARG A 333 -20.73 0.21 -1.90
CA ARG A 333 -20.26 0.64 -3.22
C ARG A 333 -20.75 -0.32 -4.30
N GLU A 334 -20.73 0.12 -5.56
CA GLU A 334 -21.05 -0.74 -6.72
C GLU A 334 -20.29 -2.06 -6.66
N ARG A 335 -18.98 -1.97 -6.40
CA ARG A 335 -18.11 -3.15 -6.25
C ARG A 335 -18.63 -4.13 -5.20
N ASN A 336 -19.08 -3.62 -4.05
CA ASN A 336 -19.53 -4.46 -2.96
C ASN A 336 -20.78 -5.24 -3.39
N VAL A 337 -21.71 -4.57 -4.06
CA VAL A 337 -22.96 -5.16 -4.52
C VAL A 337 -22.73 -6.12 -5.68
N ASP A 338 -21.95 -5.70 -6.69
CA ASP A 338 -21.67 -6.49 -7.89
C ASP A 338 -20.94 -7.80 -7.59
N ARG A 339 -20.06 -7.79 -6.59
CA ARG A 339 -19.27 -8.96 -6.19
C ARG A 339 -19.82 -9.69 -4.97
N GLU A 340 -20.84 -9.12 -4.31
CA GLU A 340 -21.30 -9.57 -2.99
C GLU A 340 -20.13 -9.79 -2.02
N GLU A 341 -19.20 -8.85 -1.98
CA GLU A 341 -17.95 -8.92 -1.22
C GLU A 341 -17.75 -7.67 -0.37
N ILE A 342 -17.21 -7.83 0.85
CA ILE A 342 -16.74 -6.73 1.70
C ILE A 342 -15.23 -6.79 1.90
N THR A 343 -14.57 -5.65 1.76
CA THR A 343 -13.12 -5.51 1.99
C THR A 343 -12.86 -4.85 3.34
N TYR A 344 -11.99 -5.45 4.14
CA TYR A 344 -11.55 -4.89 5.42
C TYR A 344 -10.03 -4.97 5.60
N GLN A 345 -9.51 -4.11 6.48
CA GLN A 345 -8.09 -4.12 6.83
C GLN A 345 -7.82 -5.22 7.87
N SER A 346 -6.86 -6.11 7.61
CA SER A 346 -6.48 -7.16 8.56
C SER A 346 -5.11 -6.91 9.21
N GLY A 347 -4.48 -5.79 8.89
CA GLY A 347 -3.17 -5.37 9.37
C GLY A 347 -2.61 -4.23 8.52
N VAL A 348 -1.45 -3.68 8.89
CA VAL A 348 -0.79 -2.63 8.10
C VAL A 348 -0.42 -3.18 6.72
N GLY A 349 -1.06 -2.64 5.67
CA GLY A 349 -0.88 -3.08 4.29
C GLY A 349 -1.52 -4.43 3.93
N LEU A 350 -2.17 -5.11 4.90
CA LEU A 350 -2.89 -6.36 4.71
C LEU A 350 -4.39 -6.10 4.60
N ARG A 351 -5.03 -6.82 3.70
CA ARG A 351 -6.48 -6.73 3.47
C ARG A 351 -7.07 -8.11 3.37
N ARG A 352 -8.35 -8.21 3.69
CA ARG A 352 -9.15 -9.39 3.45
C ARG A 352 -10.43 -8.98 2.76
N THR A 353 -10.79 -9.75 1.76
CA THR A 353 -12.08 -9.67 1.11
C THR A 353 -12.82 -10.96 1.47
N ARG A 354 -14.08 -10.82 1.86
CA ARG A 354 -14.97 -11.96 2.14
C ARG A 354 -16.27 -11.76 1.39
N SER A 355 -16.86 -12.87 0.96
CA SER A 355 -18.23 -12.87 0.46
C SER A 355 -19.18 -12.42 1.57
N TYR A 356 -20.37 -11.94 1.19
CA TYR A 356 -21.41 -11.57 2.15
C TYR A 356 -21.80 -12.75 3.03
N ASP A 357 -21.83 -13.96 2.48
CA ASP A 357 -22.16 -15.17 3.22
C ASP A 357 -21.08 -15.50 4.27
N ASP A 358 -19.79 -15.49 3.87
CA ASP A 358 -18.67 -15.78 4.78
C ASP A 358 -18.48 -14.70 5.87
N ALA A 359 -18.94 -13.48 5.58
CA ALA A 359 -18.92 -12.39 6.53
C ALA A 359 -20.14 -12.38 7.46
N GLY A 360 -21.22 -13.13 7.18
CA GLY A 360 -22.51 -12.97 7.85
C GLY A 360 -23.20 -11.64 7.50
N PHE A 361 -22.81 -11.03 6.39
CA PHE A 361 -23.28 -9.70 5.99
C PHE A 361 -24.71 -9.73 5.44
N ARG A 362 -25.19 -10.90 4.98
CA ARG A 362 -26.61 -11.05 4.61
C ARG A 362 -27.54 -10.84 5.80
N ASP A 363 -27.14 -11.26 7.00
CA ASP A 363 -27.92 -11.03 8.23
C ASP A 363 -27.96 -9.55 8.61
N VAL A 364 -26.89 -8.81 8.31
CA VAL A 364 -26.83 -7.36 8.50
C VAL A 364 -27.83 -6.65 7.57
N LEU A 365 -27.96 -7.11 6.33
CA LEU A 365 -28.88 -6.54 5.34
C LEU A 365 -30.32 -7.02 5.52
N ALA A 366 -30.55 -8.14 6.22
CA ALA A 366 -31.87 -8.70 6.43
C ALA A 366 -32.78 -7.74 7.21
N GLY A 367 -33.96 -7.45 6.65
CA GLY A 367 -34.94 -6.54 7.26
C GLY A 367 -34.65 -5.05 7.03
N ARG A 368 -33.64 -4.70 6.22
CA ARG A 368 -33.36 -3.31 5.83
C ARG A 368 -33.91 -3.02 4.44
N THR A 369 -34.40 -1.81 4.23
CA THR A 369 -34.89 -1.34 2.93
C THR A 369 -33.86 -0.47 2.23
N ILE A 370 -33.82 -0.53 0.90
CA ILE A 370 -32.99 0.36 0.09
C ILE A 370 -33.64 1.75 0.11
N LEU A 371 -32.92 2.75 0.61
CA LEU A 371 -33.41 4.13 0.65
C LEU A 371 -33.01 4.93 -0.60
N TYR A 372 -31.81 4.66 -1.13
CA TYR A 372 -31.32 5.28 -2.35
C TYR A 372 -30.33 4.36 -3.08
N GLN A 373 -30.36 4.42 -4.40
CA GLN A 373 -29.54 3.61 -5.29
C GLN A 373 -29.16 4.42 -6.53
N ALA A 374 -27.88 4.40 -6.88
CA ALA A 374 -27.35 4.86 -8.16
C ALA A 374 -26.48 3.72 -8.71
N GLY A 375 -26.70 3.30 -9.96
CA GLY A 375 -26.08 2.08 -10.50
C GLY A 375 -26.30 0.86 -9.58
N SER A 376 -25.21 0.17 -9.24
CA SER A 376 -25.19 -0.89 -8.22
C SER A 376 -24.90 -0.36 -6.80
N ALA A 377 -24.51 0.90 -6.65
CA ALA A 377 -24.19 1.50 -5.35
C ALA A 377 -25.48 1.80 -4.62
N VAL A 378 -25.50 1.56 -3.32
CA VAL A 378 -26.75 1.56 -2.56
C VAL A 378 -26.53 1.97 -1.12
N VAL A 379 -27.53 2.64 -0.55
CA VAL A 379 -27.65 2.82 0.89
C VAL A 379 -28.93 2.17 1.40
N TYR A 380 -28.76 1.27 2.37
CA TYR A 380 -29.85 0.66 3.12
C TYR A 380 -30.15 1.49 4.36
N GLY A 381 -31.43 1.55 4.71
CA GLY A 381 -31.91 2.20 5.92
C GLY A 381 -31.73 1.36 7.19
N PRO A 382 -32.23 1.89 8.31
CA PRO A 382 -32.45 1.13 9.54
C PRO A 382 -33.24 -0.15 9.29
N LYS A 383 -33.03 -1.15 10.15
CA LYS A 383 -33.81 -2.38 10.14
C LYS A 383 -35.24 -2.07 10.61
N GLU A 384 -36.23 -2.58 9.90
CA GLU A 384 -37.62 -2.44 10.30
C GLU A 384 -37.88 -3.26 11.57
N GLU A 385 -38.47 -2.65 12.59
CA GLU A 385 -38.94 -3.39 13.76
C GLU A 385 -40.06 -4.34 13.31
N GLU A 386 -39.92 -5.65 13.61
CA GLU A 386 -41.01 -6.62 13.40
C GLU A 386 -42.19 -6.23 14.31
N GLY A 387 -43.17 -5.54 13.74
CA GLY A 387 -44.35 -5.01 14.43
C GLY A 387 -45.39 -6.05 14.84
#